data_AF-A0A9D6TU46-F1
#
_entry.id   AF-A0A9D6TU46-F1
#
_cell.length_a   1.000
_cell.length_b   1.000
_cell.length_c   1.000
_cell.angle_alpha   90.00
_cell.angle_beta   90.00
_cell.angle_gamma   90.00
#
_symmetry.space_group_name_H-M   'P 1'
#
loop_
_entity.id
_entity.type
_entity.pdbx_description
1 polymer ?
#
loop_
_entity_poly.entity_id
_entity_poly.type
_entity_poly.pdbx_seq_one_letter_code
_entity_poly.pdbx_strand_id
1 'polypeptide(L)'
;MPLVVPSQVVGLIDQMFPWVENAEPRRRVGMSHSSELAGVVDLLDQVPHELITVQGRDHAALVCSRAAIRDLLAIWRATANEQWVLGELRGFGEVHALVLLRDALEKCPDNAPSPSTSALPFITDADLRESIRLDLSSAHSDLAQGEWKGATVLAGSAIEALLLWALQQHEHQHAGARQAAIAALRRTKTLTRQPDPNPERWDLHEYVEVAAHLGIVKPDTATLVRLAKDFRNLIHPGRAARLGQKCGRPEALGALAAVEAVARDLGP
;
A
#
# COMPACT_ATOMS: atom_id res chain seq x y z
N MET A 1 -5.91 -16.74 -4.33
CA MET A 1 -4.60 -17.27 -3.87
C MET A 1 -4.02 -16.24 -2.92
N PRO A 2 -3.28 -16.64 -1.86
CA PRO A 2 -2.59 -15.69 -0.99
C PRO A 2 -1.61 -14.84 -1.81
N LEU A 3 -1.50 -13.56 -1.48
CA LEU A 3 -0.52 -12.65 -2.07
C LEU A 3 0.88 -13.10 -1.63
N VAL A 4 1.79 -13.32 -2.59
CA VAL A 4 3.18 -13.64 -2.28
C VAL A 4 3.97 -12.35 -2.14
N VAL A 5 4.73 -12.20 -1.06
CA VAL A 5 5.50 -10.99 -0.74
C VAL A 5 7.01 -11.28 -0.70
N PRO A 6 7.89 -10.27 -0.90
CA PRO A 6 9.35 -10.46 -0.88
C PRO A 6 9.87 -11.21 0.35
N SER A 7 9.40 -10.89 1.56
CA SER A 7 9.87 -11.55 2.79
C SER A 7 9.57 -13.05 2.84
N GLN A 8 8.51 -13.51 2.16
CA GLN A 8 8.21 -14.95 2.06
C GLN A 8 9.22 -15.66 1.18
N VAL A 9 9.68 -15.02 0.11
CA VAL A 9 10.76 -15.56 -0.74
C VAL A 9 12.07 -15.59 0.03
N VAL A 10 12.39 -14.52 0.76
CA VAL A 10 13.57 -14.45 1.65
C VAL A 10 13.52 -15.56 2.69
N GLY A 11 12.40 -15.72 3.40
CA GLY A 11 12.22 -16.77 4.40
C GLY A 11 12.35 -18.19 3.82
N LEU A 12 11.87 -18.42 2.60
CA LEU A 12 12.07 -19.70 1.91
C LEU A 12 13.55 -19.95 1.59
N ILE A 13 14.27 -18.93 1.10
CA ILE A 13 15.71 -19.02 0.83
C ILE A 13 16.46 -19.33 2.12
N ASP A 14 16.16 -18.63 3.21
CA ASP A 14 16.82 -18.81 4.51
C ASP A 14 16.56 -20.22 5.08
N GLN A 15 15.35 -20.75 4.88
CA GLN A 15 15.01 -22.11 5.29
C GLN A 15 15.72 -23.19 4.46
N MET A 16 15.74 -23.06 3.13
CA MET A 16 16.29 -24.07 2.22
C MET A 16 17.82 -23.97 2.10
N PHE A 17 18.39 -22.79 2.31
CA PHE A 17 19.80 -22.48 2.15
C PHE A 17 20.33 -21.62 3.33
N PRO A 18 20.39 -22.15 4.56
CA PRO A 18 20.75 -21.37 5.76
C PRO A 18 22.15 -20.73 5.74
N TRP A 19 23.02 -21.18 4.85
CA TRP A 19 24.35 -20.62 4.65
C TRP A 19 24.33 -19.26 3.92
N VAL A 20 23.21 -18.92 3.26
CA VAL A 20 23.03 -17.64 2.54
C VAL A 20 23.00 -16.48 3.54
N GLU A 21 22.29 -16.62 4.65
CA GLU A 21 22.24 -15.62 5.74
C GLU A 21 23.63 -15.36 6.34
N ASN A 22 24.45 -16.41 6.45
CA ASN A 22 25.81 -16.33 6.99
C ASN A 22 26.86 -15.86 5.96
N ALA A 23 26.43 -15.53 4.73
CA ALA A 23 27.28 -15.11 3.63
C ALA A 23 28.49 -16.03 3.39
N GLU A 24 28.35 -17.36 3.57
CA GLU A 24 29.41 -18.33 3.25
C GLU A 24 29.62 -18.35 1.72
N PRO A 25 30.67 -17.70 1.17
CA PRO A 25 30.65 -17.29 -0.24
C PRO A 25 30.83 -18.45 -1.22
N ARG A 26 31.26 -19.62 -0.74
CA ARG A 26 31.85 -20.68 -1.57
C ARG A 26 31.05 -21.98 -1.62
N ARG A 27 29.80 -22.00 -1.16
CA ARG A 27 28.96 -23.19 -1.34
C ARG A 27 28.47 -23.25 -2.78
N ARG A 28 28.66 -24.42 -3.39
CA ARG A 28 28.17 -24.76 -4.73
C ARG A 28 26.82 -25.44 -4.59
N VAL A 29 25.79 -24.91 -5.22
CA VAL A 29 24.46 -25.55 -5.24
C VAL A 29 24.36 -26.41 -6.49
N GLY A 30 24.39 -27.73 -6.32
CA GLY A 30 24.30 -28.72 -7.40
C GLY A 30 22.89 -29.23 -7.65
N MET A 31 22.77 -30.15 -8.62
CA MET A 31 21.50 -30.70 -9.15
C MET A 31 20.57 -31.30 -8.07
N SER A 32 21.13 -31.78 -6.95
CA SER A 32 20.36 -32.27 -5.80
C SER A 32 19.42 -31.23 -5.18
N HIS A 33 19.62 -29.93 -5.44
CA HIS A 33 18.79 -28.83 -4.93
C HIS A 33 17.84 -28.27 -6.01
N SER A 34 17.63 -29.00 -7.10
CA SER A 34 16.85 -28.51 -8.25
C SER A 34 15.39 -28.22 -7.89
N SER A 35 14.78 -29.00 -7.00
CA SER A 35 13.42 -28.77 -6.49
C SER A 35 13.32 -27.48 -5.67
N GLU A 36 14.30 -27.24 -4.80
CA GLU A 36 14.37 -26.10 -3.90
C GLU A 36 14.55 -24.81 -4.69
N LEU A 37 15.48 -24.81 -5.64
CA LEU A 37 15.70 -23.67 -6.54
C LEU A 37 14.48 -23.40 -7.43
N ALA A 38 13.81 -24.44 -7.92
CA ALA A 38 12.57 -24.28 -8.67
C ALA A 38 11.48 -23.63 -7.79
N GLY A 39 11.31 -24.09 -6.55
CA GLY A 39 10.37 -23.52 -5.60
C GLY A 39 10.65 -22.03 -5.29
N VAL A 40 11.92 -21.64 -5.13
CA VAL A 40 12.31 -20.23 -4.95
C VAL A 40 11.93 -19.38 -6.16
N VAL A 41 12.22 -19.85 -7.38
CA VAL A 41 11.88 -19.10 -8.61
C VAL A 41 10.37 -19.02 -8.81
N ASP A 42 9.64 -20.13 -8.61
CA ASP A 42 8.19 -20.16 -8.76
C ASP A 42 7.49 -19.25 -7.73
N LEU A 43 8.04 -19.15 -6.51
CA LEU A 43 7.53 -18.22 -5.50
C LEU A 43 7.88 -16.76 -5.85
N LEU A 44 9.11 -16.48 -6.28
CA LEU A 44 9.53 -15.16 -6.74
C LEU A 44 8.68 -14.67 -7.93
N ASP A 45 8.32 -15.56 -8.84
CA ASP A 45 7.50 -15.24 -10.01
C ASP A 45 6.06 -14.83 -9.64
N GLN A 46 5.61 -15.16 -8.44
CA GLN A 46 4.31 -14.77 -7.90
C GLN A 46 4.35 -13.45 -7.11
N VAL A 47 5.53 -12.88 -6.86
CA VAL A 47 5.67 -11.58 -6.19
C VAL A 47 5.18 -10.48 -7.15
N PRO A 48 4.20 -9.65 -6.75
CA PRO A 48 3.75 -8.50 -7.53
C PRO A 48 4.91 -7.56 -7.86
N HIS A 49 4.97 -7.07 -9.09
CA HIS A 49 6.03 -6.18 -9.56
C HIS A 49 6.13 -4.88 -8.74
N GLU A 50 5.02 -4.44 -8.15
CA GLU A 50 4.93 -3.28 -7.27
C GLU A 50 5.74 -3.42 -6.00
N LEU A 51 5.96 -4.66 -5.53
CA LEU A 51 6.79 -4.95 -4.37
C LEU A 51 8.28 -5.00 -4.72
N ILE A 52 8.64 -5.04 -6.00
CA ILE A 52 10.05 -5.04 -6.43
C ILE A 52 10.53 -3.59 -6.62
N THR A 53 10.91 -2.95 -5.50
CA THR A 53 11.27 -1.51 -5.47
C THR A 53 12.77 -1.23 -5.64
N VAL A 54 13.62 -2.25 -5.59
CA VAL A 54 15.07 -2.10 -5.78
C VAL A 54 15.40 -1.53 -7.17
N GLN A 55 16.46 -0.71 -7.24
CA GLN A 55 16.89 -0.03 -8.46
C GLN A 55 18.39 -0.23 -8.74
N GLY A 56 18.82 0.15 -9.94
CA GLY A 56 20.24 0.19 -10.31
C GLY A 56 20.93 -1.16 -10.16
N ARG A 57 22.00 -1.20 -9.35
CA ARG A 57 22.81 -2.41 -9.14
C ARG A 57 22.02 -3.54 -8.48
N ASP A 58 21.15 -3.23 -7.52
CA ASP A 58 20.37 -4.24 -6.79
C ASP A 58 19.32 -4.89 -7.70
N HIS A 59 18.66 -4.09 -8.55
CA HIS A 59 17.74 -4.61 -9.57
C HIS A 59 18.46 -5.49 -10.59
N ALA A 60 19.64 -5.06 -11.08
CA ALA A 60 20.44 -5.87 -12.00
C ALA A 60 20.88 -7.19 -11.35
N ALA A 61 21.25 -7.17 -10.06
CA ALA A 61 21.59 -8.35 -9.30
C ALA A 61 20.40 -9.32 -9.20
N LEU A 62 19.21 -8.83 -8.84
CA LEU A 62 17.97 -9.62 -8.78
C LEU A 62 17.68 -10.32 -10.12
N VAL A 63 17.72 -9.57 -11.22
CA VAL A 63 17.43 -10.09 -12.57
C VAL A 63 18.46 -11.14 -12.99
N CYS A 64 19.76 -10.86 -12.81
CA CYS A 64 20.83 -11.78 -13.17
C CYS A 64 20.81 -13.06 -12.32
N SER A 65 20.51 -12.95 -11.02
CA SER A 65 20.36 -14.12 -10.15
C SER A 65 19.18 -15.01 -10.54
N ARG A 66 18.01 -14.42 -10.81
CA ARG A 66 16.85 -15.17 -11.30
C ARG A 66 17.13 -15.87 -12.63
N ALA A 67 17.80 -15.19 -13.56
CA ALA A 67 18.19 -15.75 -14.85
C ALA A 67 19.17 -16.93 -14.68
N ALA A 68 20.22 -16.75 -13.88
CA ALA A 68 21.22 -17.80 -13.63
C ALA A 68 20.60 -19.07 -13.03
N ILE A 69 19.66 -18.91 -12.08
CA ILE A 69 18.94 -20.06 -11.50
C ILE A 69 18.11 -20.77 -12.56
N ARG A 70 17.34 -20.03 -13.38
CA ARG A 70 16.49 -20.60 -14.43
C ARG A 70 17.29 -21.34 -15.50
N ASP A 71 18.37 -20.74 -15.97
CA ASP A 71 19.24 -21.34 -16.99
C ASP A 71 19.86 -22.64 -16.48
N LEU A 72 20.32 -22.65 -15.23
CA LEU A 72 20.88 -23.84 -14.59
C LEU A 72 19.83 -24.95 -14.42
N LEU A 73 18.62 -24.61 -13.96
CA LEU A 73 17.52 -25.57 -13.87
C LEU A 73 17.16 -26.16 -15.24
N ALA A 74 17.19 -25.35 -16.31
CA ALA A 74 16.96 -25.82 -17.66
C ALA A 74 18.06 -26.80 -18.12
N ILE A 75 19.33 -26.51 -17.84
CA ILE A 75 20.46 -27.39 -18.14
C ILE A 75 20.30 -28.73 -17.41
N TRP A 76 20.05 -28.72 -16.10
CA TRP A 76 19.90 -29.96 -15.33
C TRP A 76 18.75 -30.84 -15.83
N ARG A 77 17.61 -30.23 -16.21
CA ARG A 77 16.48 -30.95 -16.79
C ARG A 77 16.79 -31.56 -18.15
N ALA A 78 17.63 -30.90 -18.96
CA ALA A 78 17.96 -31.35 -20.31
C ALA A 78 19.06 -32.41 -20.34
N THR A 79 20.10 -32.26 -19.51
CA THR A 79 21.32 -33.08 -19.64
C THR A 79 21.60 -34.00 -18.45
N ALA A 80 20.88 -33.85 -17.33
CA ALA A 80 21.18 -34.51 -16.06
C ALA A 80 22.67 -34.40 -15.65
N ASN A 81 23.32 -33.29 -16.02
CA ASN A 81 24.76 -33.11 -15.81
C ASN A 81 25.02 -32.46 -14.45
N GLU A 82 25.52 -33.27 -13.52
CA GLU A 82 25.83 -32.86 -12.13
C GLU A 82 27.04 -31.94 -12.00
N GLN A 83 27.84 -31.75 -13.07
CA GLN A 83 29.02 -30.87 -13.04
C GLN A 83 28.66 -29.39 -13.03
N TRP A 84 27.47 -29.04 -13.52
CA TRP A 84 26.98 -27.66 -13.49
C TRP A 84 26.45 -27.34 -12.10
N VAL A 85 26.95 -26.26 -11.52
CA VAL A 85 26.59 -25.79 -10.19
C VAL A 85 26.23 -24.32 -10.24
N LEU A 86 25.27 -23.90 -9.40
CA LEU A 86 25.03 -22.50 -9.15
C LEU A 86 26.17 -21.96 -8.30
N GLY A 87 26.60 -20.75 -8.61
CA GLY A 87 27.71 -20.12 -7.94
C GLY A 87 27.65 -18.60 -8.06
N GLU A 88 28.84 -18.02 -8.07
CA GLU A 88 29.08 -16.59 -8.06
C GLU A 88 28.77 -15.94 -9.42
N LEU A 89 28.20 -14.73 -9.39
CA LEU A 89 27.92 -13.96 -10.60
C LEU A 89 29.04 -12.98 -10.93
N ARG A 90 29.59 -13.11 -12.14
CA ARG A 90 30.60 -12.17 -12.66
C ARG A 90 30.01 -10.76 -12.76
N GLY A 91 30.80 -9.75 -12.38
CA GLY A 91 30.37 -8.34 -12.36
C GLY A 91 29.69 -7.89 -11.05
N PHE A 92 29.35 -8.83 -10.16
CA PHE A 92 28.74 -8.55 -8.86
C PHE A 92 29.69 -8.78 -7.67
N GLY A 93 31.00 -8.74 -7.91
CA GLY A 93 32.01 -8.93 -6.86
C GLY A 93 32.15 -10.39 -6.40
N GLU A 94 31.87 -11.34 -7.31
CA GLU A 94 31.97 -12.77 -7.03
C GLU A 94 31.06 -13.21 -5.87
N VAL A 95 29.88 -12.60 -5.77
CA VAL A 95 28.86 -12.98 -4.79
C VAL A 95 27.95 -14.06 -5.38
N HIS A 96 27.61 -15.07 -4.58
CA HIS A 96 26.73 -16.16 -4.96
C HIS A 96 25.34 -15.65 -5.38
N ALA A 97 24.77 -16.20 -6.46
CA ALA A 97 23.48 -15.76 -7.02
C ALA A 97 22.33 -15.72 -5.99
N LEU A 98 22.21 -16.74 -5.13
CA LEU A 98 21.22 -16.77 -4.05
C LEU A 98 21.38 -15.65 -3.01
N VAL A 99 22.62 -15.28 -2.65
CA VAL A 99 22.89 -14.17 -1.73
C VAL A 99 22.42 -12.87 -2.36
N LEU A 100 22.81 -12.62 -3.61
CA LEU A 100 22.36 -11.44 -4.36
C LEU A 100 20.83 -11.35 -4.52
N LEU A 101 20.17 -12.50 -4.72
CA LEU A 101 18.72 -12.57 -4.83
C LEU A 101 18.06 -12.23 -3.49
N ARG A 102 18.52 -12.85 -2.40
CA ARG A 102 18.04 -12.62 -1.04
C ARG A 102 18.22 -11.16 -0.64
N ASP A 103 19.43 -10.62 -0.78
CA ASP A 103 19.78 -9.25 -0.38
C ASP A 103 18.99 -8.19 -1.16
N ALA A 104 18.67 -8.47 -2.42
CA ALA A 104 17.82 -7.58 -3.22
C ALA A 104 16.37 -7.62 -2.71
N LEU A 105 15.83 -8.80 -2.41
CA LEU A 105 14.45 -8.96 -1.93
C LEU A 105 14.26 -8.47 -0.48
N GLU A 106 15.29 -8.55 0.36
CA GLU A 106 15.26 -8.01 1.73
C GLU A 106 15.10 -6.48 1.76
N LYS A 107 15.50 -5.78 0.69
CA LYS A 107 15.32 -4.33 0.53
C LYS A 107 13.94 -3.95 -0.02
N CYS A 108 13.18 -4.92 -0.49
CA CYS A 108 11.85 -4.72 -1.04
C CYS A 108 10.81 -4.73 0.09
N PRO A 109 9.78 -3.85 0.05
CA PRO A 109 8.71 -3.85 1.03
C PRO A 109 7.75 -5.03 0.79
N ASP A 110 7.09 -5.49 1.86
CA ASP A 110 6.01 -6.48 1.75
C ASP A 110 4.65 -5.87 1.37
N ASN A 111 4.58 -4.54 1.33
CA ASN A 111 3.42 -3.78 0.94
C ASN A 111 3.81 -2.62 0.02
N ALA A 112 3.06 -2.46 -1.06
CA ALA A 112 3.14 -1.29 -1.93
C ALA A 112 1.73 -0.93 -2.41
N PRO A 113 1.46 0.35 -2.69
CA PRO A 113 0.21 0.74 -3.31
C PRO A 113 0.10 0.12 -4.70
N SER A 114 -1.11 -0.32 -5.06
CA SER A 114 -1.40 -0.73 -6.43
C SER A 114 -1.07 0.41 -7.42
N PRO A 115 -0.63 0.12 -8.65
CA PRO A 115 -0.36 1.15 -9.66
C PRO A 115 -1.64 1.90 -10.05
N SER A 116 -2.81 1.28 -9.83
CA SER A 116 -4.12 1.89 -10.05
C SER A 116 -4.55 2.84 -8.93
N THR A 117 -3.85 2.85 -7.79
CA THR A 117 -4.13 3.75 -6.68
C THR A 117 -3.80 5.19 -7.07
N SER A 118 -4.69 6.14 -6.75
CA SER A 118 -4.49 7.55 -7.03
C SER A 118 -3.10 8.03 -6.60
N ALA A 119 -2.40 8.74 -7.49
CA ALA A 119 -0.99 9.06 -7.28
C ALA A 119 -0.73 10.16 -6.24
N LEU A 120 -1.76 10.96 -5.92
CA LEU A 120 -1.75 12.07 -4.96
C LEU A 120 -0.55 13.04 -5.14
N PRO A 121 -0.24 13.51 -6.36
CA PRO A 121 0.97 14.31 -6.63
C PRO A 121 0.97 15.69 -5.94
N PHE A 122 -0.20 16.16 -5.51
CA PHE A 122 -0.37 17.42 -4.79
C PHE A 122 0.19 17.37 -3.35
N ILE A 123 0.38 16.18 -2.77
CA ILE A 123 1.01 16.02 -1.46
C ILE A 123 2.54 15.99 -1.64
N THR A 124 3.22 17.04 -1.15
CA THR A 124 4.68 17.18 -1.26
C THR A 124 5.46 16.33 -0.26
N ASP A 125 4.86 16.07 0.90
CA ASP A 125 5.40 15.16 1.91
C ASP A 125 5.32 13.72 1.39
N ALA A 126 6.47 13.10 1.13
CA ALA A 126 6.56 11.79 0.53
C ALA A 126 6.03 10.68 1.44
N ASP A 127 6.29 10.77 2.75
CA ASP A 127 5.92 9.73 3.72
C ASP A 127 4.41 9.77 3.97
N LEU A 128 3.85 10.97 4.13
CA LEU A 128 2.40 11.14 4.25
C LEU A 128 1.69 10.66 2.98
N ARG A 129 2.20 11.05 1.80
CA ARG A 129 1.62 10.63 0.52
C ARG A 129 1.61 9.11 0.39
N GLU A 130 2.71 8.45 0.73
CA GLU A 130 2.81 7.00 0.61
C GLU A 130 1.92 6.29 1.63
N SER A 131 1.85 6.78 2.86
CA SER A 131 0.94 6.27 3.89
C SER A 131 -0.52 6.29 3.44
N ILE A 132 -1.00 7.42 2.89
CA ILE A 132 -2.37 7.54 2.37
C ILE A 132 -2.60 6.61 1.17
N ARG A 133 -1.60 6.45 0.29
CA ARG A 133 -1.69 5.54 -0.85
C ARG A 133 -1.76 4.08 -0.41
N LEU A 134 -1.04 3.68 0.65
CA LEU A 134 -1.12 2.34 1.21
C LEU A 134 -2.51 2.06 1.79
N ASP A 135 -3.10 3.02 2.52
CA ASP A 135 -4.47 2.92 3.03
C ASP A 135 -5.48 2.76 1.88
N LEU A 136 -5.36 3.57 0.82
CA LEU A 136 -6.24 3.51 -0.34
C LEU A 136 -6.09 2.20 -1.13
N SER A 137 -4.86 1.72 -1.34
CA SER A 137 -4.59 0.43 -1.97
C SER A 137 -5.17 -0.74 -1.15
N SER A 138 -5.02 -0.68 0.17
CA SER A 138 -5.57 -1.67 1.10
C SER A 138 -7.10 -1.63 1.07
N ALA A 139 -7.73 -0.45 0.98
CA ALA A 139 -9.17 -0.31 0.85
C ALA A 139 -9.71 -0.97 -0.45
N HIS A 140 -9.01 -0.79 -1.58
CA HIS A 140 -9.34 -1.46 -2.85
C HIS A 140 -9.15 -2.98 -2.76
N SER A 141 -8.10 -3.43 -2.07
CA SER A 141 -7.83 -4.87 -1.86
C SER A 141 -8.91 -5.52 -0.99
N ASP A 142 -9.31 -4.88 0.10
CA ASP A 142 -10.40 -5.32 0.97
C ASP A 142 -11.72 -5.41 0.19
N LEU A 143 -12.01 -4.41 -0.67
CA LEU A 143 -13.18 -4.47 -1.55
C LEU A 143 -13.11 -5.68 -2.49
N ALA A 144 -11.97 -5.95 -3.10
CA ALA A 144 -11.81 -7.08 -4.02
C ALA A 144 -11.97 -8.44 -3.31
N GLN A 145 -11.60 -8.53 -2.03
CA GLN A 145 -11.65 -9.76 -1.23
C GLN A 145 -12.98 -9.97 -0.50
N GLY A 146 -13.87 -8.97 -0.49
CA GLY A 146 -15.15 -9.06 0.20
C GLY A 146 -15.16 -8.53 1.64
N GLU A 147 -14.08 -7.88 2.06
CA GLU A 147 -13.89 -7.31 3.39
C GLU A 147 -14.52 -5.90 3.47
N TRP A 148 -15.84 -5.82 3.31
CA TRP A 148 -16.58 -4.55 3.15
C TRP A 148 -16.36 -3.53 4.27
N LYS A 149 -16.25 -4.03 5.52
CA LYS A 149 -15.98 -3.17 6.67
C LYS A 149 -14.57 -2.61 6.63
N GLY A 150 -13.58 -3.44 6.31
CA GLY A 150 -12.19 -3.02 6.18
C GLY A 150 -12.03 -1.95 5.10
N ALA A 151 -12.57 -2.22 3.91
CA ALA A 151 -12.60 -1.27 2.79
C ALA A 151 -13.21 0.09 3.18
N THR A 152 -14.34 0.08 3.90
CA THR A 152 -15.03 1.29 4.33
C THR A 152 -14.23 2.07 5.39
N VAL A 153 -13.56 1.38 6.31
CA VAL A 153 -12.73 2.01 7.35
C VAL A 153 -11.50 2.67 6.74
N LEU A 154 -10.78 1.95 5.88
CA LEU A 154 -9.56 2.43 5.25
C LEU A 154 -9.85 3.58 4.28
N ALA A 155 -10.91 3.49 3.47
CA ALA A 155 -11.35 4.62 2.64
C ALA A 155 -11.72 5.85 3.48
N GLY A 156 -12.40 5.65 4.62
CA GLY A 156 -12.69 6.73 5.57
C GLY A 156 -11.44 7.38 6.16
N SER A 157 -10.44 6.58 6.57
CA SER A 157 -9.13 7.04 7.05
C SER A 157 -8.42 7.91 6.01
N ALA A 158 -8.36 7.43 4.76
CA ALA A 158 -7.75 8.16 3.66
C ALA A 158 -8.48 9.49 3.38
N ILE A 159 -9.81 9.54 3.47
CA ILE A 159 -10.56 10.81 3.36
C ILE A 159 -10.18 11.79 4.48
N GLU A 160 -10.14 11.32 5.74
CA GLU A 160 -9.76 12.17 6.88
C GLU A 160 -8.35 12.76 6.67
N ALA A 161 -7.39 11.93 6.28
CA ALA A 161 -6.01 12.37 6.02
C ALA A 161 -5.92 13.38 4.87
N LEU A 162 -6.62 13.14 3.75
CA LEU A 162 -6.65 14.05 2.61
C LEU A 162 -7.27 15.41 2.97
N LEU A 163 -8.39 15.42 3.69
CA LEU A 163 -9.06 16.65 4.11
C LEU A 163 -8.26 17.42 5.15
N LEU A 164 -7.65 16.72 6.12
CA LEU A 164 -6.76 17.35 7.10
C LEU A 164 -5.58 18.03 6.40
N TRP A 165 -4.89 17.33 5.50
CA TRP A 165 -3.79 17.90 4.72
C TRP A 165 -4.26 19.15 3.95
N ALA A 166 -5.38 19.05 3.24
CA ALA A 166 -5.90 20.15 2.43
C ALA A 166 -6.27 21.37 3.28
N LEU A 167 -6.88 21.16 4.44
CA LEU A 167 -7.22 22.22 5.39
C LEU A 167 -5.97 22.88 5.99
N GLN A 168 -4.92 22.11 6.27
CA GLN A 168 -3.64 22.65 6.73
C GLN A 168 -2.97 23.50 5.64
N GLN A 169 -2.94 23.03 4.40
CA GLN A 169 -2.41 23.80 3.27
C GLN A 169 -3.19 25.09 3.01
N HIS A 170 -4.53 25.00 3.02
CA HIS A 170 -5.38 26.17 2.83
C HIS A 170 -5.19 27.20 3.95
N GLU A 171 -5.08 26.77 5.21
CA GLU A 171 -4.82 27.66 6.35
C GLU A 171 -3.43 28.31 6.25
N HIS A 172 -2.42 27.59 5.76
CA HIS A 172 -1.09 28.16 5.53
C HIS A 172 -1.12 29.25 4.44
N GLN A 173 -1.94 29.07 3.40
CA GLN A 173 -2.11 30.06 2.33
C GLN A 173 -3.04 31.23 2.72
N HIS A 174 -4.03 30.97 3.57
CA HIS A 174 -5.08 31.90 3.96
C HIS A 174 -5.27 31.88 5.48
N ALA A 175 -4.33 32.48 6.20
CA ALA A 175 -4.34 32.49 7.66
C ALA A 175 -5.67 33.02 8.23
N GLY A 176 -6.27 32.25 9.14
CA GLY A 176 -7.55 32.55 9.80
C GLY A 176 -8.79 32.08 9.03
N ALA A 177 -8.65 31.60 7.79
CA ALA A 177 -9.79 31.14 7.00
C ALA A 177 -10.55 29.98 7.68
N ARG A 178 -9.82 29.03 8.28
CA ARG A 178 -10.42 27.90 9.01
C ARG A 178 -11.26 28.39 10.20
N GLN A 179 -10.74 29.33 10.98
CA GLN A 179 -11.46 29.87 12.15
C GLN A 179 -12.71 30.66 11.73
N ALA A 180 -12.62 31.42 10.63
CA ALA A 180 -13.76 32.12 10.06
C ALA A 180 -14.85 31.15 9.57
N ALA A 181 -14.46 30.06 8.89
CA ALA A 181 -15.36 29.01 8.44
C ALA A 181 -16.07 28.32 9.62
N ILE A 182 -15.33 27.96 10.67
CA ILE A 182 -15.92 27.37 11.89
C ILE A 182 -16.96 28.33 12.50
N ALA A 183 -16.63 29.62 12.63
CA ALA A 183 -17.56 30.61 13.18
C ALA A 183 -18.83 30.73 12.34
N ALA A 184 -18.70 30.72 11.01
CA ALA A 184 -19.83 30.76 10.08
C ALA A 184 -20.72 29.51 10.19
N LEU A 185 -20.11 28.32 10.20
CA LEU A 185 -20.80 27.03 10.29
C LEU A 185 -21.50 26.82 11.65
N ARG A 186 -20.96 27.39 12.73
CA ARG A 186 -21.63 27.40 14.03
C ARG A 186 -22.87 28.30 14.04
N ARG A 187 -22.79 29.46 13.36
CA ARG A 187 -23.94 30.38 13.24
C ARG A 187 -25.10 29.75 12.46
N THR A 188 -24.80 28.93 11.44
CA THR A 188 -25.80 28.17 10.68
C THR A 188 -26.22 26.86 11.34
N LYS A 189 -25.64 26.51 12.51
CA LYS A 189 -25.87 25.26 13.24
C LYS A 189 -25.49 23.99 12.46
N THR A 190 -24.66 24.12 11.43
CA THR A 190 -24.07 22.98 10.70
C THR A 190 -23.03 22.26 11.57
N LEU A 191 -22.26 23.04 12.33
CA LEU A 191 -21.46 22.54 13.46
C LEU A 191 -22.20 22.89 14.77
N THR A 192 -22.56 21.87 15.54
CA THR A 192 -23.31 22.03 16.80
C THR A 192 -22.41 22.35 17.99
N ARG A 193 -21.14 21.94 17.91
CA ARG A 193 -20.10 22.18 18.92
C ARG A 193 -18.94 22.99 18.33
N GLN A 194 -18.14 23.59 19.21
CA GLN A 194 -16.83 24.10 18.83
C GLN A 194 -15.89 22.91 18.61
N PRO A 195 -15.28 22.76 17.41
CA PRO A 195 -14.26 21.74 17.18
C PRO A 195 -13.02 21.97 18.05
N ASP A 196 -12.22 20.93 18.25
CA ASP A 196 -10.96 21.02 19.00
C ASP A 196 -10.01 22.03 18.33
N PRO A 197 -9.24 22.84 19.09
CA PRO A 197 -8.24 23.73 18.50
C PRO A 197 -7.17 23.02 17.67
N ASN A 198 -6.84 21.77 18.01
CA ASN A 198 -5.98 20.93 17.20
C ASN A 198 -6.84 20.22 16.12
N PRO A 199 -6.65 20.55 14.82
CA PRO A 199 -7.41 19.92 13.74
C PRO A 199 -7.21 18.41 13.67
N GLU A 200 -6.08 17.86 14.15
CA GLU A 200 -5.82 16.41 14.15
C GLU A 200 -6.80 15.60 15.02
N ARG A 201 -7.52 16.27 15.92
CA ARG A 201 -8.53 15.66 16.80
C ARG A 201 -9.95 15.74 16.25
N TRP A 202 -10.11 16.30 15.05
CA TRP A 202 -11.42 16.45 14.43
C TRP A 202 -11.96 15.11 13.96
N ASP A 203 -13.28 15.02 13.91
CA ASP A 203 -13.95 13.91 13.25
C ASP A 203 -14.22 14.22 11.76
N LEU A 204 -14.56 13.20 10.98
CA LEU A 204 -14.87 13.35 9.56
C LEU A 204 -16.01 14.36 9.26
N HIS A 205 -16.94 14.59 10.20
CA HIS A 205 -17.99 15.60 10.02
C HIS A 205 -17.40 17.00 10.05
N GLU A 206 -16.53 17.27 11.02
CA GLU A 206 -15.84 18.56 11.13
C GLU A 206 -14.95 18.82 9.90
N TYR A 207 -14.20 17.81 9.44
CA TYR A 207 -13.39 17.94 8.23
C TYR A 207 -14.20 18.27 6.98
N VAL A 208 -15.27 17.50 6.69
CA VAL A 208 -16.04 17.69 5.45
C VAL A 208 -16.79 19.01 5.42
N GLU A 209 -17.39 19.45 6.53
CA GLU A 209 -18.17 20.68 6.55
C GLU A 209 -17.27 21.91 6.40
N VAL A 210 -16.11 21.92 7.06
CA VAL A 210 -15.15 23.02 6.93
C VAL A 210 -14.54 23.06 5.53
N ALA A 211 -14.12 21.91 4.99
CA ALA A 211 -13.55 21.83 3.64
C ALA A 211 -14.56 22.26 2.56
N ALA A 212 -15.82 21.84 2.68
CA ALA A 212 -16.89 22.24 1.76
C ALA A 212 -17.21 23.74 1.86
N HIS A 213 -17.23 24.30 3.08
CA HIS A 213 -17.47 25.74 3.28
C HIS A 213 -16.38 26.61 2.68
N LEU A 214 -15.13 26.16 2.76
CA LEU A 214 -13.97 26.84 2.18
C LEU A 214 -13.85 26.62 0.66
N GLY A 215 -14.70 25.79 0.06
CA GLY A 215 -14.63 25.46 -1.36
C GLY A 215 -13.43 24.59 -1.75
N ILE A 216 -12.78 23.94 -0.78
CA ILE A 216 -11.67 23.01 -1.00
C ILE A 216 -12.15 21.75 -1.72
N VAL A 217 -13.37 21.31 -1.42
CA VAL A 217 -14.05 20.20 -2.12
C VAL A 217 -15.38 20.65 -2.67
N LYS A 218 -15.82 20.05 -3.79
CA LYS A 218 -17.09 20.39 -4.43
C LYS A 218 -18.29 19.90 -3.59
N PRO A 219 -19.48 20.52 -3.75
CA PRO A 219 -20.69 20.11 -3.02
C PRO A 219 -21.07 18.62 -3.21
N ASP A 220 -20.90 18.08 -4.41
CA ASP A 220 -21.18 16.68 -4.71
C ASP A 220 -20.18 15.74 -4.01
N THR A 221 -18.89 16.11 -3.99
CA THR A 221 -17.84 15.40 -3.25
C THR A 221 -18.13 15.41 -1.75
N ALA A 222 -18.51 16.56 -1.19
CA ALA A 222 -18.92 16.66 0.21
C ALA A 222 -20.13 15.75 0.53
N THR A 223 -21.06 15.61 -0.41
CA THR A 223 -22.21 14.70 -0.27
C THR A 223 -21.77 13.23 -0.22
N LEU A 224 -20.84 12.82 -1.09
CA LEU A 224 -20.25 11.48 -1.05
C LEU A 224 -19.51 11.21 0.27
N VAL A 225 -18.74 12.19 0.76
CA VAL A 225 -18.00 12.05 2.02
C VAL A 225 -18.94 11.92 3.23
N ARG A 226 -20.03 12.70 3.29
CA ARG A 226 -21.06 12.55 4.34
C ARG A 226 -21.68 11.16 4.33
N LEU A 227 -21.96 10.62 3.14
CA LEU A 227 -22.48 9.27 2.98
C LEU A 227 -21.45 8.21 3.43
N ALA A 228 -20.18 8.36 3.03
CA ALA A 228 -19.08 7.49 3.46
C ALA A 228 -18.89 7.50 4.99
N LYS A 229 -19.02 8.66 5.65
CA LYS A 229 -19.03 8.78 7.11
C LYS A 229 -20.16 7.93 7.72
N ASP A 230 -21.35 8.00 7.17
CA ASP A 230 -22.50 7.25 7.68
C ASP A 230 -22.35 5.74 7.46
N PHE A 231 -21.68 5.33 6.37
CA PHE A 231 -21.29 3.94 6.13
C PHE A 231 -20.24 3.44 7.12
N ARG A 232 -19.19 4.24 7.40
CA ARG A 232 -18.20 3.93 8.43
C ARG A 232 -18.85 3.74 9.78
N ASN A 233 -19.89 4.51 10.10
CA ASN A 233 -20.63 4.34 11.35
C ASN A 233 -21.33 2.97 11.48
N LEU A 234 -21.61 2.26 10.38
CA LEU A 234 -22.19 0.91 10.38
C LEU A 234 -21.19 -0.20 10.73
N ILE A 235 -19.89 0.10 10.87
CA ILE A 235 -18.90 -0.88 11.34
C ILE A 235 -19.15 -1.26 12.81
N HIS A 236 -19.72 -0.34 13.58
CA HIS A 236 -20.04 -0.52 15.00
C HIS A 236 -21.26 -1.45 15.16
N PRO A 237 -21.11 -2.64 15.77
CA PRO A 237 -22.18 -3.64 15.84
C PRO A 237 -23.48 -3.11 16.46
N GLY A 238 -23.39 -2.32 17.54
CA GLY A 238 -24.57 -1.75 18.19
C GLY A 238 -25.35 -0.76 17.32
N ARG A 239 -24.67 0.01 16.46
CA ARG A 239 -25.32 0.96 15.55
C ARG A 239 -25.97 0.23 14.38
N ALA A 240 -25.28 -0.74 13.80
CA ALA A 240 -25.81 -1.62 12.76
C ALA A 240 -27.11 -2.32 13.23
N ALA A 241 -27.10 -2.89 14.44
CA ALA A 241 -28.27 -3.54 15.02
C ALA A 241 -29.45 -2.57 15.22
N ARG A 242 -29.19 -1.37 15.76
CA ARG A 242 -30.25 -0.36 16.00
C ARG A 242 -30.90 0.14 14.72
N LEU A 243 -30.13 0.28 13.64
CA LEU A 243 -30.63 0.78 12.35
C LEU A 243 -31.16 -0.33 11.44
N GLY A 244 -30.93 -1.60 11.78
CA GLY A 244 -31.26 -2.73 10.90
C GLY A 244 -30.45 -2.74 9.60
N GLN A 245 -29.29 -2.06 9.59
CA GLN A 245 -28.43 -1.90 8.43
C GLN A 245 -27.11 -2.66 8.62
N LYS A 246 -26.50 -3.09 7.52
CA LYS A 246 -25.18 -3.73 7.51
C LYS A 246 -24.28 -3.01 6.52
N CYS A 247 -23.00 -2.89 6.85
CA CYS A 247 -22.00 -2.50 5.87
C CYS A 247 -21.77 -3.67 4.91
N GLY A 248 -22.14 -3.49 3.65
CA GLY A 248 -21.95 -4.44 2.56
C GLY A 248 -21.20 -3.82 1.39
N ARG A 249 -21.23 -4.52 0.26
CA ARG A 249 -20.55 -4.09 -0.97
C ARG A 249 -20.95 -2.68 -1.45
N PRO A 250 -22.24 -2.26 -1.44
CA PRO A 250 -22.61 -0.91 -1.86
C PRO A 250 -21.99 0.19 -0.99
N GLU A 251 -21.95 -0.01 0.33
CA GLU A 251 -21.37 0.93 1.28
C GLU A 251 -19.85 1.08 1.06
N ALA A 252 -19.15 -0.04 0.87
CA ALA A 252 -17.72 -0.03 0.57
C ALA A 252 -17.39 0.67 -0.76
N LEU A 253 -18.18 0.40 -1.81
CA LEU A 253 -18.05 1.11 -3.10
C LEU A 253 -18.30 2.61 -2.96
N GLY A 254 -19.30 3.01 -2.18
CA GLY A 254 -19.59 4.42 -1.94
C GLY A 254 -18.47 5.13 -1.18
N ALA A 255 -17.85 4.47 -0.20
CA ALA A 255 -16.70 5.02 0.53
C ALA A 255 -15.47 5.18 -0.38
N LEU A 256 -15.19 4.18 -1.24
CA LEU A 256 -14.12 4.29 -2.24
C LEU A 256 -14.40 5.38 -3.28
N ALA A 257 -15.65 5.52 -3.75
CA ALA A 257 -16.01 6.62 -4.63
C ALA A 257 -15.80 7.99 -3.97
N ALA A 258 -16.06 8.12 -2.67
CA ALA A 258 -15.86 9.36 -1.92
C ALA A 258 -14.37 9.74 -1.84
N VAL A 259 -13.47 8.80 -1.52
CA VAL A 259 -12.01 9.09 -1.45
C VAL A 259 -11.44 9.46 -2.82
N GLU A 260 -11.85 8.78 -3.89
CA GLU A 260 -11.42 9.11 -5.25
C GLU A 260 -11.95 10.50 -5.69
N ALA A 261 -13.17 10.87 -5.28
CA ALA A 261 -13.72 12.19 -5.54
C ALA A 261 -12.98 13.30 -4.79
N VAL A 262 -12.58 13.07 -3.53
CA VAL A 262 -11.73 13.99 -2.77
C VAL A 262 -10.36 14.13 -3.42
N ALA A 263 -9.70 13.01 -3.75
CA ALA A 263 -8.39 13.03 -4.40
C ALA A 263 -8.43 13.80 -5.74
N ARG A 264 -9.50 13.65 -6.52
CA ARG A 264 -9.72 14.41 -7.76
C ARG A 264 -9.90 15.91 -7.51
N ASP A 265 -10.68 16.30 -6.50
CA ASP A 265 -10.93 17.72 -6.22
C ASP A 265 -9.70 18.43 -5.65
N LEU A 266 -8.83 17.71 -4.94
CA LEU A 266 -7.54 18.23 -4.45
C LEU A 266 -6.43 18.20 -5.52
N GLY A 267 -6.63 17.42 -6.58
CA GLY A 267 -5.75 17.37 -7.73
C GLY A 267 -5.88 18.61 -8.63
N PRO A 268 -4.84 18.90 -9.43
CA PRO A 268 -4.90 19.95 -10.46
C PRO A 268 -5.92 19.65 -11.56
#